data_AF-A0A9E0Y718-F1
#
_entry.id   AF-A0A9E0Y718-F1
#
_cell.length_a   1.000
_cell.length_b   1.000
_cell.length_c   1.000
_cell.angle_alpha   90.00
_cell.angle_beta   90.00
_cell.angle_gamma   90.00
#
_symmetry.space_group_name_H-M   'P 1'
#
loop_
_entity.id
_entity.type
_entity.pdbx_description
1 polymer ?
#
loop_
_entity_poly.entity_id
_entity_poly.type
_entity_poly.pdbx_seq_one_letter_code
_entity_poly.pdbx_strand_id
1 'polypeptide(L)'
;MIRLFSCFAIVLFSAVFLFAQNRFEGYNIILDVPETQQGPTCAIRYAPPTASVTIADLNTATPMNIKNCDGSPATLTKSSAMTYNLKPNTSDFKWCFQGEDTKYRISFPGDQYAKTIVYDWIATPDAKTLGEYNVRDFGAAGDGRTDDTVAIQSALAFIATRNGGVLNFPEGDYQVGGAAGFKGLALPSGITIAGVNGIHTGASTNNVVKKNPTRITLTGANRALFRIGECMEKIAFKDIELLGNSQQNTVGVEAVGAYTSTQDVDFDNVAFSTFWRGIYAHGLPQTDLNWQFDYIHINRCRFVFNTDAGLYTNIRNTDWRVENTLFINPPRRNGQNADSMHFERAAGILIDNTMGGGFANALGGTFLDILDSSNVLISHSQTESMTNSLVYNGVNNPYAGDYSGPLTILNSSFGDPIVFMARRTLVSTGNFYGGSTFRADERLRVYSTGDRFCYDGYILGCRGAEKKNFDKATIVFMTGQPDEGQVKGHPTFFGTDVQFGTPVQLPSLAQNALPAGKPNGSLVYCTNCRRSTTPCQAGGSGAPAMMVAGQWSCL
;
A
#
# COMPACT_ATOMS: atom_id res chain seq x y z
N MET A 1 27.59 -47.24 -86.19
CA MET A 1 27.76 -47.12 -84.73
C MET A 1 27.18 -45.78 -84.31
N ILE A 2 25.88 -45.78 -84.00
CA ILE A 2 25.27 -45.69 -82.64
C ILE A 2 25.19 -44.23 -82.16
N ARG A 3 23.94 -43.73 -82.21
CA ARG A 3 23.43 -42.52 -81.58
C ARG A 3 23.44 -42.70 -80.05
N LEU A 4 23.75 -41.65 -79.29
CA LEU A 4 23.18 -41.49 -77.95
C LEU A 4 22.82 -40.02 -77.72
N PHE A 5 21.52 -39.75 -77.65
CA PHE A 5 20.92 -38.55 -77.09
C PHE A 5 21.01 -38.67 -75.56
N SER A 6 21.60 -37.68 -74.89
CA SER A 6 21.50 -37.55 -73.43
C SER A 6 20.47 -36.48 -73.08
N CYS A 7 19.28 -36.91 -72.67
CA CYS A 7 18.30 -36.07 -71.98
C CYS A 7 18.87 -35.67 -70.61
N PHE A 8 19.09 -34.38 -70.38
CA PHE A 8 19.24 -33.84 -69.03
C PHE A 8 17.84 -33.66 -68.43
N ALA A 9 17.46 -34.56 -67.54
CA ALA A 9 16.29 -34.38 -66.68
C ALA A 9 16.67 -33.39 -65.57
N ILE A 10 16.11 -32.19 -65.60
CA ILE A 10 16.15 -31.24 -64.48
C ILE A 10 15.24 -31.80 -63.39
N VAL A 11 15.82 -32.41 -62.37
CA VAL A 11 15.12 -32.77 -61.14
C VAL A 11 14.95 -31.49 -60.31
N LEU A 12 13.77 -30.88 -60.38
CA LEU A 12 13.36 -29.85 -59.42
C LEU A 12 13.22 -30.53 -58.04
N PHE A 13 14.22 -30.36 -57.18
CA PHE A 13 14.08 -30.66 -55.75
C PHE A 13 13.18 -29.59 -55.13
N SER A 14 11.89 -29.90 -55.00
CA SER A 14 10.97 -29.12 -54.17
C SER A 14 11.42 -29.27 -52.72
N ALA A 15 12.17 -28.30 -52.19
CA ALA A 15 12.49 -28.24 -50.77
C ALA A 15 11.18 -28.02 -49.99
N VAL A 16 10.59 -29.09 -49.46
CA VAL A 16 9.49 -29.00 -48.50
C VAL A 16 10.10 -28.52 -47.18
N PHE A 17 9.97 -27.23 -46.91
CA PHE A 17 10.28 -26.68 -45.60
C PHE A 17 9.26 -27.25 -44.60
N LEU A 18 9.71 -28.18 -43.75
CA LEU A 18 8.93 -28.64 -42.60
C LEU A 18 9.03 -27.58 -41.51
N PHE A 19 7.94 -26.84 -41.30
CA PHE A 19 7.84 -25.90 -40.17
C PHE A 19 7.55 -26.66 -38.88
N ALA A 20 8.19 -26.26 -37.78
CA ALA A 20 7.87 -26.77 -36.45
C ALA A 20 6.41 -26.44 -36.09
N GLN A 21 5.74 -27.32 -35.35
CA GLN A 21 4.36 -27.13 -34.90
C GLN A 21 4.37 -26.84 -33.41
N ASN A 22 4.15 -25.57 -33.07
CA ASN A 22 4.10 -25.10 -31.70
C ASN A 22 2.71 -25.37 -31.12
N ARG A 23 2.67 -25.88 -29.89
CA ARG A 23 1.43 -26.12 -29.15
C ARG A 23 0.97 -24.82 -28.51
N PHE A 24 -0.33 -24.56 -28.56
CA PHE A 24 -1.01 -23.46 -27.89
C PHE A 24 -2.14 -24.04 -27.07
N GLU A 25 -2.26 -23.60 -25.82
CA GLU A 25 -3.37 -23.97 -24.95
C GLU A 25 -3.77 -22.81 -24.05
N GLY A 26 -5.06 -22.75 -23.74
CA GLY A 26 -5.61 -21.68 -22.93
C GLY A 26 -7.13 -21.77 -22.78
N TYR A 27 -7.70 -20.62 -22.41
CA TYR A 27 -9.11 -20.43 -22.16
C TYR A 27 -9.54 -19.08 -22.74
N ASN A 28 -10.83 -18.92 -23.01
CA ASN A 28 -11.39 -17.63 -23.42
C ASN A 28 -11.60 -16.73 -22.20
N ILE A 29 -10.50 -16.29 -21.62
CA ILE A 29 -10.51 -15.55 -20.36
C ILE A 29 -10.85 -14.07 -20.57
N ILE A 30 -11.83 -13.58 -19.84
CA ILE A 30 -12.09 -12.15 -19.67
C ILE A 30 -11.37 -11.74 -18.39
N LEU A 31 -10.33 -10.92 -18.52
CA LEU A 31 -9.58 -10.36 -17.39
C LEU A 31 -9.83 -8.85 -17.37
N ASP A 32 -10.78 -8.43 -16.54
CA ASP A 32 -11.26 -7.05 -16.47
C ASP A 32 -11.92 -6.79 -15.10
N VAL A 33 -11.87 -5.55 -14.60
CA VAL A 33 -12.37 -5.19 -13.27
C VAL A 33 -13.69 -4.42 -13.38
N PRO A 34 -14.84 -5.06 -13.04
CA PRO A 34 -16.15 -4.41 -13.08
C PRO A 34 -16.33 -3.36 -11.98
N GLU A 35 -17.06 -2.30 -12.30
CA GLU A 35 -17.40 -1.21 -11.36
C GLU A 35 -18.92 -1.08 -11.13
N THR A 36 -19.73 -1.65 -12.03
CA THR A 36 -21.19 -1.46 -12.07
C THR A 36 -21.96 -2.76 -11.80
N GLN A 37 -21.28 -3.80 -11.32
CA GLN A 37 -21.85 -5.10 -11.00
C GLN A 37 -22.90 -4.99 -9.90
N GLN A 38 -24.00 -5.72 -10.07
CA GLN A 38 -25.14 -5.78 -9.11
C GLN A 38 -25.10 -7.02 -8.21
N GLY A 39 -24.03 -7.80 -8.30
CA GLY A 39 -23.79 -9.00 -7.50
C GLY A 39 -22.35 -9.48 -7.66
N PRO A 40 -21.97 -10.55 -6.92
CA PRO A 40 -20.62 -11.12 -6.95
C PRO A 40 -20.09 -11.31 -8.37
N THR A 41 -19.02 -10.62 -8.73
CA THR A 41 -18.45 -10.67 -10.08
C THR A 41 -16.92 -10.57 -10.00
N CYS A 42 -16.25 -11.70 -10.18
CA CYS A 42 -14.79 -11.80 -10.13
C CYS A 42 -14.11 -11.08 -11.29
N ALA A 43 -12.88 -10.60 -11.12
CA ALA A 43 -12.11 -9.96 -12.20
C ALA A 43 -11.73 -10.94 -13.34
N ILE A 44 -11.61 -12.24 -13.01
CA ILE A 44 -11.42 -13.32 -13.98
C ILE A 44 -12.77 -13.98 -14.27
N ARG A 45 -13.14 -14.01 -15.55
CA ARG A 45 -14.36 -14.64 -16.06
C ARG A 45 -14.03 -15.40 -17.35
N TYR A 46 -14.95 -16.22 -17.83
CA TYR A 46 -14.78 -16.99 -19.06
C TYR A 46 -15.91 -16.70 -20.03
N ALA A 47 -15.57 -16.43 -21.29
CA ALA A 47 -16.57 -16.34 -22.34
C ALA A 47 -17.26 -17.71 -22.52
N PRO A 48 -18.58 -17.73 -22.79
CA PRO A 48 -19.31 -18.98 -22.95
C PRO A 48 -18.76 -19.81 -24.13
N PRO A 49 -18.88 -21.14 -24.15
CA PRO A 49 -18.33 -21.97 -25.22
C PRO A 49 -18.98 -21.74 -26.59
N THR A 50 -20.12 -21.05 -26.59
CA THR A 50 -20.82 -20.60 -27.79
C THR A 50 -20.16 -19.39 -28.46
N ALA A 51 -19.29 -18.66 -27.75
CA ALA A 51 -18.55 -17.53 -28.31
C ALA A 51 -17.57 -18.01 -29.38
N SER A 52 -17.68 -17.43 -30.59
CA SER A 52 -16.71 -17.70 -31.65
C SER A 52 -15.42 -16.97 -31.35
N VAL A 53 -14.32 -17.72 -31.26
CA VAL A 53 -12.97 -17.18 -31.08
C VAL A 53 -12.31 -17.06 -32.44
N THR A 54 -11.80 -15.90 -32.77
CA THR A 54 -10.98 -15.70 -33.98
C THR A 54 -9.51 -15.85 -33.61
N ILE A 55 -8.82 -16.76 -34.29
CA ILE A 55 -7.36 -16.88 -34.28
C ILE A 55 -6.87 -16.22 -35.56
N ALA A 56 -6.07 -15.17 -35.43
CA ALA A 56 -5.48 -14.43 -36.53
C ALA A 56 -3.96 -14.57 -36.52
N ASP A 57 -3.41 -14.79 -37.71
CA ASP A 57 -1.97 -14.84 -37.92
C ASP A 57 -1.36 -13.44 -37.88
N LEU A 58 -0.24 -13.31 -37.16
CA LEU A 58 0.53 -12.09 -36.96
C LEU A 58 1.77 -12.03 -37.87
N ASN A 59 2.13 -13.14 -38.51
CA ASN A 59 3.35 -13.29 -39.30
C ASN A 59 3.04 -13.86 -40.69
N THR A 60 2.92 -12.98 -41.69
CA THR A 60 2.63 -13.40 -43.07
C THR A 60 3.75 -14.19 -43.75
N ALA A 61 4.92 -14.36 -43.11
CA ALA A 61 6.03 -15.12 -43.65
C ALA A 61 5.87 -16.64 -43.48
N THR A 62 4.99 -17.08 -42.57
CA THR A 62 4.66 -18.47 -42.30
C THR A 62 3.26 -18.80 -42.85
N PRO A 63 2.99 -20.06 -43.20
CA PRO A 63 1.65 -20.45 -43.61
C PRO A 63 0.72 -20.54 -42.38
N MET A 64 -0.51 -20.04 -42.51
CA MET A 64 -1.56 -20.21 -41.49
C MET A 64 -2.21 -21.60 -41.61
N ASN A 65 -1.57 -22.60 -41.00
CA ASN A 65 -2.02 -23.99 -41.02
C ASN A 65 -2.13 -24.56 -39.60
N ILE A 66 -3.22 -24.16 -38.95
CA ILE A 66 -3.57 -24.56 -37.60
C ILE A 66 -4.39 -25.85 -37.59
N LYS A 67 -4.12 -26.71 -36.60
CA LYS A 67 -4.83 -27.97 -36.34
C LYS A 67 -5.09 -28.15 -34.84
N ASN A 68 -6.10 -28.93 -34.47
CA ASN A 68 -6.38 -29.23 -33.07
C ASN A 68 -5.22 -30.02 -32.46
N CYS A 69 -4.96 -29.83 -31.16
CA CYS A 69 -4.13 -30.77 -30.42
C CYS A 69 -4.79 -32.16 -30.35
N ASP A 70 -3.98 -33.20 -30.25
CA ASP A 70 -4.48 -34.57 -30.05
C ASP A 70 -5.38 -34.64 -28.80
N GLY A 71 -6.58 -35.19 -28.98
CA GLY A 71 -7.58 -35.31 -27.91
C GLY A 71 -8.31 -34.01 -27.54
N SER A 72 -8.03 -32.89 -28.22
CA SER A 72 -8.76 -31.63 -28.00
C SER A 72 -10.19 -31.73 -28.55
N PRO A 73 -11.23 -31.54 -27.72
CA PRO A 73 -12.62 -31.53 -28.18
C PRO A 73 -13.04 -30.17 -28.78
N ALA A 74 -12.11 -29.23 -28.91
CA ALA A 74 -12.37 -27.94 -29.54
C ALA A 74 -12.66 -28.11 -31.04
N THR A 75 -13.45 -27.19 -31.62
CA THR A 75 -13.73 -27.20 -33.06
C THR A 75 -12.97 -26.06 -33.75
N LEU A 76 -12.17 -26.39 -34.76
CA LEU A 76 -11.44 -25.44 -35.59
C LEU A 76 -11.99 -25.43 -37.01
N THR A 77 -12.30 -24.23 -37.51
CA THR A 77 -12.77 -24.03 -38.88
C THR A 77 -11.99 -22.90 -39.52
N LYS A 78 -11.31 -23.16 -40.63
CA LYS A 78 -10.63 -22.11 -41.39
C LYS A 78 -11.66 -21.11 -41.93
N SER A 79 -11.49 -19.83 -41.61
CA SER A 79 -12.43 -18.77 -42.01
C SER A 79 -11.89 -17.88 -43.13
N SER A 80 -10.57 -17.71 -43.22
CA SER A 80 -9.92 -17.01 -44.34
C SER A 80 -8.50 -17.52 -44.56
N ALA A 81 -7.74 -16.88 -45.46
CA ALA A 81 -6.33 -17.17 -45.63
C ALA A 81 -5.50 -16.92 -44.35
N MET A 82 -5.92 -15.96 -43.51
CA MET A 82 -5.18 -15.47 -42.34
C MET A 82 -5.88 -15.77 -41.01
N THR A 83 -7.05 -16.41 -41.03
CA THR A 83 -7.86 -16.59 -39.82
C THR A 83 -8.50 -17.97 -39.72
N TYR A 84 -8.60 -18.44 -38.47
CA TYR A 84 -9.39 -19.61 -38.07
C TYR A 84 -10.42 -19.18 -37.03
N ASN A 85 -11.59 -19.80 -37.08
CA ASN A 85 -12.56 -19.78 -36.00
C ASN A 85 -12.36 -21.01 -35.12
N LEU A 86 -12.31 -20.77 -33.81
CA LEU A 86 -12.18 -21.78 -32.79
C LEU A 86 -13.41 -21.71 -31.87
N LYS A 87 -13.97 -22.87 -31.54
CA LYS A 87 -14.93 -23.04 -30.44
C LYS A 87 -14.28 -23.90 -29.36
N PRO A 88 -14.20 -23.43 -28.10
CA PRO A 88 -13.59 -24.19 -27.02
C PRO A 88 -14.45 -25.41 -26.67
N ASN A 89 -13.90 -26.27 -25.82
CA ASN A 89 -14.63 -27.36 -25.19
C ASN A 89 -15.83 -26.84 -24.40
N THR A 90 -16.97 -27.53 -24.50
CA THR A 90 -18.19 -27.20 -23.75
C THR A 90 -18.14 -27.62 -22.29
N SER A 91 -17.28 -28.55 -21.89
CA SER A 91 -17.20 -29.03 -20.50
C SER A 91 -16.25 -28.23 -19.61
N ASP A 92 -15.09 -27.82 -20.12
CA ASP A 92 -14.03 -27.16 -19.35
C ASP A 92 -13.54 -25.83 -19.93
N PHE A 93 -14.20 -25.34 -20.99
CA PHE A 93 -13.91 -24.05 -21.64
C PHE A 93 -12.49 -23.93 -22.23
N LYS A 94 -11.74 -25.04 -22.28
CA LYS A 94 -10.37 -25.06 -22.79
C LYS A 94 -10.34 -25.13 -24.31
N TRP A 95 -9.25 -24.63 -24.85
CA TRP A 95 -8.89 -24.86 -26.23
C TRP A 95 -7.42 -25.24 -26.33
N CYS A 96 -7.09 -26.05 -27.33
CA CYS A 96 -5.73 -26.42 -27.66
C CYS A 96 -5.60 -26.62 -29.17
N PHE A 97 -4.60 -25.97 -29.76
CA PHE A 97 -4.25 -26.10 -31.17
C PHE A 97 -2.73 -26.13 -31.37
N GLN A 98 -2.29 -26.55 -32.55
CA GLN A 98 -0.92 -26.48 -33.03
C GLN A 98 -0.85 -25.57 -34.26
N GLY A 99 0.20 -24.77 -34.37
CA GLY A 99 0.45 -23.91 -35.53
C GLY A 99 1.94 -23.66 -35.74
N GLU A 100 2.29 -23.10 -36.89
CA GLU A 100 3.67 -22.86 -37.31
C GLU A 100 4.36 -21.73 -36.55
N ASP A 101 3.60 -20.70 -36.16
CA ASP A 101 4.14 -19.53 -35.47
C ASP A 101 4.29 -19.79 -33.98
N THR A 102 5.09 -18.93 -33.34
CA THR A 102 5.24 -18.91 -31.88
C THR A 102 4.21 -18.00 -31.21
N LYS A 103 3.40 -17.27 -31.98
CA LYS A 103 2.40 -16.32 -31.47
C LYS A 103 1.24 -16.13 -32.45
N TYR A 104 0.02 -16.12 -31.93
CA TYR A 104 -1.20 -15.81 -32.68
C TYR A 104 -2.06 -14.80 -31.92
N ARG A 105 -2.82 -13.97 -32.66
CA ARG A 105 -3.82 -13.09 -32.04
C ARG A 105 -5.12 -13.83 -31.85
N ILE A 106 -5.62 -13.82 -30.63
CA ILE A 106 -6.89 -14.42 -30.23
C ILE A 106 -7.85 -13.30 -29.87
N SER A 107 -9.04 -13.29 -30.48
CA SER A 107 -10.08 -12.30 -30.18
C SER A 107 -11.48 -12.90 -30.09
N PHE A 108 -12.28 -12.41 -29.15
CA PHE A 108 -13.66 -12.86 -28.92
C PHE A 108 -14.50 -11.75 -28.24
N PRO A 109 -15.83 -11.79 -28.33
CA PRO A 109 -16.69 -10.85 -27.60
C PRO A 109 -16.51 -11.00 -26.08
N GLY A 110 -16.38 -9.89 -25.37
CA GLY A 110 -16.43 -9.87 -23.90
C GLY A 110 -17.85 -10.09 -23.37
N ASP A 111 -18.04 -9.81 -22.09
CA ASP A 111 -19.34 -9.91 -21.42
C ASP A 111 -20.01 -8.54 -21.27
N GLN A 112 -20.99 -8.41 -20.38
CA GLN A 112 -21.70 -7.15 -20.13
C GLN A 112 -20.81 -6.05 -19.51
N TYR A 113 -19.61 -6.40 -19.00
CA TYR A 113 -18.68 -5.48 -18.36
C TYR A 113 -17.45 -5.19 -19.24
N ALA A 114 -17.06 -6.16 -20.07
CA ALA A 114 -15.89 -6.07 -20.94
C ALA A 114 -16.27 -6.00 -22.42
N LYS A 115 -15.56 -5.15 -23.18
CA LYS A 115 -15.67 -5.10 -24.64
C LYS A 115 -15.01 -6.32 -25.29
N THR A 116 -14.87 -6.31 -26.61
CA THR A 116 -14.09 -7.32 -27.34
C THR A 116 -12.72 -7.51 -26.70
N ILE A 117 -12.42 -8.76 -26.39
CA ILE A 117 -11.15 -9.18 -25.81
C ILE A 117 -10.19 -9.50 -26.95
N VAL A 118 -8.93 -9.06 -26.80
CA VAL A 118 -7.85 -9.32 -27.75
C VAL A 118 -6.59 -9.65 -26.95
N TYR A 119 -6.00 -10.82 -27.22
CA TYR A 119 -4.70 -11.21 -26.67
C TYR A 119 -3.80 -11.74 -27.78
N ASP A 120 -2.52 -11.45 -27.69
CA ASP A 120 -1.47 -12.08 -28.48
C ASP A 120 -0.94 -13.29 -27.69
N TRP A 121 -1.49 -14.47 -27.98
CA TRP A 121 -1.19 -15.71 -27.26
C TRP A 121 0.06 -16.36 -27.81
N ILE A 122 0.96 -16.75 -26.90
CA ILE A 122 2.22 -17.40 -27.25
C ILE A 122 2.09 -18.92 -27.23
N ALA A 123 3.02 -19.59 -27.90
CA ALA A 123 3.20 -21.02 -27.79
C ALA A 123 3.44 -21.43 -26.34
N THR A 124 2.93 -22.59 -25.92
CA THR A 124 3.16 -23.15 -24.60
C THR A 124 4.67 -23.27 -24.33
N PRO A 125 5.20 -22.63 -23.27
CA PRO A 125 6.61 -22.68 -22.92
C PRO A 125 7.10 -24.08 -22.56
N ASP A 126 8.42 -24.26 -22.54
CA ASP A 126 9.05 -25.48 -22.04
C ASP A 126 8.68 -25.72 -20.57
N ALA A 127 8.54 -27.00 -20.20
CA ALA A 127 8.16 -27.39 -18.84
C ALA A 127 9.10 -26.83 -17.76
N LYS A 128 10.38 -26.61 -18.09
CA LYS A 128 11.39 -26.06 -17.17
C LYS A 128 11.19 -24.58 -16.82
N THR A 129 10.44 -23.84 -17.63
CA THR A 129 10.17 -22.41 -17.42
C THR A 129 8.71 -22.16 -17.01
N LEU A 130 7.93 -23.21 -16.76
CA LEU A 130 6.56 -23.04 -16.27
C LEU A 130 6.56 -22.32 -14.93
N GLY A 131 5.73 -21.28 -14.83
CA GLY A 131 5.64 -20.42 -13.66
C GLY A 131 6.50 -19.16 -13.74
N GLU A 132 7.40 -19.03 -14.73
CA GLU A 132 8.18 -17.82 -14.99
C GLU A 132 8.04 -17.39 -16.44
N TYR A 133 7.53 -16.19 -16.68
CA TYR A 133 7.21 -15.71 -18.01
C TYR A 133 7.87 -14.37 -18.27
N ASN A 134 8.52 -14.20 -19.41
CA ASN A 134 9.11 -12.93 -19.79
C ASN A 134 8.10 -12.10 -20.57
N VAL A 135 7.87 -10.85 -20.17
CA VAL A 135 6.92 -9.96 -20.88
C VAL A 135 7.30 -9.74 -22.35
N ARG A 136 8.59 -9.88 -22.71
CA ARG A 136 9.08 -9.77 -24.09
C ARG A 136 8.61 -10.91 -24.99
N ASP A 137 8.33 -12.08 -24.43
CA ASP A 137 7.81 -13.23 -25.21
C ASP A 137 6.42 -12.90 -25.78
N PHE A 138 5.67 -12.04 -25.09
CA PHE A 138 4.37 -11.54 -25.54
C PHE A 138 4.49 -10.36 -26.53
N GLY A 139 5.70 -9.87 -26.77
CA GLY A 139 6.00 -8.80 -27.74
C GLY A 139 6.18 -7.41 -27.14
N ALA A 140 6.35 -7.30 -25.82
CA ALA A 140 6.70 -6.01 -25.22
C ALA A 140 8.11 -5.58 -25.63
N ALA A 141 8.27 -4.35 -26.07
CA ALA A 141 9.55 -3.78 -26.47
C ALA A 141 10.34 -3.27 -25.26
N GLY A 142 9.70 -2.54 -24.33
CA GLY A 142 10.38 -1.91 -23.21
C GLY A 142 11.37 -0.81 -23.64
N ASP A 143 11.11 -0.15 -24.76
CA ASP A 143 12.00 0.86 -25.37
C ASP A 143 11.63 2.32 -24.97
N GLY A 144 10.61 2.48 -24.13
CA GLY A 144 10.06 3.77 -23.70
C GLY A 144 9.24 4.51 -24.76
N ARG A 145 8.90 3.86 -25.88
CA ARG A 145 8.18 4.48 -27.01
C ARG A 145 7.01 3.62 -27.50
N THR A 146 7.22 2.33 -27.62
CA THR A 146 6.22 1.36 -28.07
C THR A 146 5.17 1.19 -26.99
N ASP A 147 3.90 1.20 -27.39
CA ASP A 147 2.80 0.88 -26.47
C ASP A 147 2.78 -0.63 -26.20
N ASP A 148 3.24 -1.01 -25.01
CA ASP A 148 3.36 -2.39 -24.55
C ASP A 148 2.06 -2.90 -23.92
N THR A 149 0.97 -2.13 -23.95
CA THR A 149 -0.31 -2.47 -23.31
C THR A 149 -0.81 -3.86 -23.71
N VAL A 150 -0.90 -4.16 -25.02
CA VAL A 150 -1.46 -5.45 -25.49
C VAL A 150 -0.54 -6.61 -25.11
N ALA A 151 0.77 -6.44 -25.19
CA ALA A 151 1.72 -7.48 -24.78
C ALA A 151 1.59 -7.82 -23.29
N ILE A 152 1.50 -6.79 -22.43
CA ILE A 152 1.34 -7.00 -20.99
C ILE A 152 -0.04 -7.59 -20.66
N GLN A 153 -1.13 -7.11 -21.29
CA GLN A 153 -2.47 -7.70 -21.14
C GLN A 153 -2.49 -9.18 -21.51
N SER A 154 -1.81 -9.53 -22.61
CA SER A 154 -1.71 -10.91 -23.08
C SER A 154 -0.93 -11.79 -22.11
N ALA A 155 0.16 -11.27 -21.53
CA ALA A 155 0.94 -11.96 -20.51
C ALA A 155 0.09 -12.23 -19.25
N LEU A 156 -0.64 -11.23 -18.76
CA LEU A 156 -1.52 -11.37 -17.60
C LEU A 156 -2.62 -12.41 -17.84
N ALA A 157 -3.29 -12.37 -19.00
CA ALA A 157 -4.30 -13.35 -19.38
C ALA A 157 -3.72 -14.77 -19.50
N PHE A 158 -2.53 -14.90 -20.09
CA PHE A 158 -1.83 -16.19 -20.21
C PHE A 158 -1.50 -16.79 -18.84
N ILE A 159 -1.02 -15.98 -17.90
CA ILE A 159 -0.68 -16.41 -16.54
C ILE A 159 -1.94 -16.76 -15.74
N ALA A 160 -3.00 -15.99 -15.90
CA ALA A 160 -4.28 -16.27 -15.26
C ALA A 160 -4.80 -17.68 -15.60
N THR A 161 -4.64 -18.13 -16.85
CA THR A 161 -5.04 -19.50 -17.26
C THR A 161 -4.20 -20.62 -16.63
N ARG A 162 -3.10 -20.28 -15.98
CA ARG A 162 -2.19 -21.20 -15.29
C ARG A 162 -2.25 -21.04 -13.77
N ASN A 163 -3.24 -20.29 -13.28
CA ASN A 163 -3.48 -20.05 -11.85
C ASN A 163 -2.30 -19.35 -11.15
N GLY A 164 -1.65 -18.41 -11.85
CA GLY A 164 -0.56 -17.59 -11.31
C GLY A 164 0.81 -17.92 -11.89
N GLY A 165 1.82 -17.24 -11.35
CA GLY A 165 3.21 -17.28 -11.80
C GLY A 165 3.89 -15.92 -11.72
N VAL A 166 5.15 -15.87 -12.11
CA VAL A 166 5.96 -14.65 -12.13
C VAL A 166 6.00 -14.09 -13.55
N LEU A 167 5.57 -12.85 -13.73
CA LEU A 167 5.80 -12.07 -14.94
C LEU A 167 7.03 -11.20 -14.74
N ASN A 168 8.11 -11.60 -15.40
CA ASN A 168 9.39 -10.91 -15.37
C ASN A 168 9.40 -9.75 -16.37
N PHE A 169 9.83 -8.59 -15.89
CA PHE A 169 10.12 -7.39 -16.65
C PHE A 169 11.64 -7.17 -16.65
N PRO A 170 12.35 -7.57 -17.73
CA PRO A 170 13.76 -7.23 -17.91
C PRO A 170 14.02 -5.71 -17.88
N GLU A 171 15.28 -5.31 -17.98
CA GLU A 171 15.61 -3.89 -18.13
C GLU A 171 14.88 -3.28 -19.35
N GLY A 172 14.10 -2.24 -19.11
CA GLY A 172 13.25 -1.57 -20.08
C GLY A 172 12.32 -0.53 -19.46
N ASP A 173 11.79 0.33 -20.31
CA ASP A 173 10.74 1.30 -20.02
C ASP A 173 9.48 0.90 -20.81
N TYR A 174 8.51 0.29 -20.12
CA TYR A 174 7.33 -0.30 -20.74
C TYR A 174 6.18 0.69 -20.71
N GLN A 175 5.83 1.29 -21.85
CA GLN A 175 4.76 2.29 -21.92
C GLN A 175 3.39 1.58 -21.97
N VAL A 176 2.44 2.07 -21.16
CA VAL A 176 1.09 1.52 -21.05
C VAL A 176 0.06 2.64 -21.18
N GLY A 177 -1.08 2.36 -21.81
CA GLY A 177 -2.24 3.24 -21.84
C GLY A 177 -2.54 3.90 -23.18
N GLY A 178 -1.85 3.54 -24.27
CA GLY A 178 -2.16 4.05 -25.61
C GLY A 178 -3.47 3.49 -26.20
N ALA A 179 -3.99 2.39 -25.66
CA ALA A 179 -5.26 1.79 -26.08
C ALA A 179 -6.49 2.69 -25.77
N ALA A 180 -7.40 2.78 -26.73
CA ALA A 180 -8.64 3.55 -26.57
C ALA A 180 -9.53 2.98 -25.46
N GLY A 181 -9.93 3.84 -24.51
CA GLY A 181 -10.76 3.43 -23.37
C GLY A 181 -9.99 2.61 -22.31
N PHE A 182 -8.67 2.59 -22.34
CA PHE A 182 -7.84 1.96 -21.32
C PHE A 182 -8.13 2.54 -19.93
N LYS A 183 -8.53 1.67 -18.99
CA LYS A 183 -8.73 2.00 -17.57
C LYS A 183 -7.59 1.55 -16.67
N GLY A 184 -6.86 0.51 -17.07
CA GLY A 184 -5.78 -0.11 -16.33
C GLY A 184 -5.63 -1.60 -16.68
N LEU A 185 -4.49 -2.19 -16.34
CA LEU A 185 -4.19 -3.61 -16.52
C LEU A 185 -4.80 -4.42 -15.36
N ALA A 186 -5.83 -5.22 -15.63
CA ALA A 186 -6.43 -6.09 -14.61
C ALA A 186 -5.47 -7.23 -14.22
N LEU A 187 -5.25 -7.43 -12.93
CA LEU A 187 -4.36 -8.47 -12.41
C LEU A 187 -5.12 -9.74 -12.03
N PRO A 188 -4.61 -10.94 -12.36
CA PRO A 188 -5.17 -12.20 -11.90
C PRO A 188 -4.59 -12.64 -10.56
N SER A 189 -5.24 -13.60 -9.89
CA SER A 189 -4.71 -14.25 -8.68
C SER A 189 -3.38 -14.95 -8.93
N GLY A 190 -2.53 -15.02 -7.89
CA GLY A 190 -1.26 -15.74 -7.90
C GLY A 190 -0.16 -15.12 -8.77
N ILE A 191 -0.37 -13.91 -9.29
CA ILE A 191 0.62 -13.21 -10.12
C ILE A 191 1.70 -12.56 -9.24
N THR A 192 2.95 -12.64 -9.67
CA THR A 192 4.02 -11.74 -9.23
C THR A 192 4.50 -10.89 -10.40
N ILE A 193 4.40 -9.57 -10.29
CA ILE A 193 5.00 -8.61 -11.21
C ILE A 193 6.42 -8.31 -10.72
N ALA A 194 7.43 -8.81 -11.44
CA ALA A 194 8.82 -8.74 -11.00
C ALA A 194 9.69 -7.93 -11.98
N GLY A 195 10.37 -6.90 -11.49
CA GLY A 195 11.43 -6.22 -12.21
C GLY A 195 12.83 -6.67 -11.76
N VAL A 196 13.86 -5.88 -12.12
CA VAL A 196 15.24 -6.17 -11.72
C VAL A 196 15.73 -5.38 -10.50
N ASN A 197 15.06 -4.27 -10.14
CA ASN A 197 15.25 -3.51 -8.89
C ASN A 197 14.16 -2.44 -8.63
N GLY A 198 14.02 -2.04 -7.35
CA GLY A 198 13.09 -1.01 -6.89
C GLY A 198 13.61 0.43 -6.78
N ILE A 199 14.73 0.79 -7.41
CA ILE A 199 15.31 2.14 -7.25
C ILE A 199 14.52 3.16 -8.07
N HIS A 200 13.77 4.07 -7.44
CA HIS A 200 13.03 5.11 -8.18
C HIS A 200 13.90 5.95 -9.13
N THR A 201 13.32 6.40 -10.24
CA THR A 201 13.94 7.34 -11.18
C THR A 201 14.32 8.63 -10.45
N GLY A 202 15.58 9.07 -10.63
CA GLY A 202 16.10 10.27 -9.97
C GLY A 202 16.66 10.06 -8.56
N ALA A 203 16.74 8.82 -8.08
CA ALA A 203 17.41 8.51 -6.82
C ALA A 203 18.86 9.04 -6.80
N SER A 204 19.28 9.62 -5.67
CA SER A 204 20.62 10.16 -5.43
C SER A 204 21.66 9.04 -5.22
N THR A 205 21.80 8.15 -6.20
CA THR A 205 22.76 7.04 -6.21
C THR A 205 24.04 7.40 -6.94
N ASN A 206 24.05 8.53 -7.66
CA ASN A 206 25.20 9.04 -8.40
C ASN A 206 25.06 10.56 -8.65
N ASN A 207 26.13 11.21 -9.10
CA ASN A 207 26.14 12.61 -9.53
C ASN A 207 25.45 12.86 -10.90
N VAL A 208 24.84 11.82 -11.48
CA VAL A 208 24.05 11.88 -12.72
C VAL A 208 22.67 11.29 -12.45
N VAL A 209 21.62 12.01 -12.87
CA VAL A 209 20.24 11.55 -12.80
C VAL A 209 20.06 10.33 -13.71
N LYS A 210 19.68 9.19 -13.11
CA LYS A 210 19.39 7.94 -13.83
C LYS A 210 17.90 7.58 -13.73
N LYS A 211 17.40 6.94 -14.78
CA LYS A 211 16.11 6.22 -14.74
C LYS A 211 16.28 4.89 -14.00
N ASN A 212 15.22 4.38 -13.37
CA ASN A 212 15.19 2.97 -12.98
C ASN A 212 15.41 2.10 -14.24
N PRO A 213 16.23 1.05 -14.19
CA PRO A 213 16.44 0.16 -15.33
C PRO A 213 15.22 -0.69 -15.70
N THR A 214 14.28 -0.97 -14.79
CA THR A 214 12.98 -1.60 -15.09
C THR A 214 11.84 -0.76 -14.55
N ARG A 215 11.05 -0.18 -15.45
CA ARG A 215 9.86 0.58 -15.07
C ARG A 215 8.69 0.38 -16.03
N ILE A 216 7.50 0.49 -15.49
CA ILE A 216 6.26 0.49 -16.27
C ILE A 216 5.66 1.89 -16.16
N THR A 217 5.53 2.54 -17.32
CA THR A 217 5.14 3.95 -17.41
C THR A 217 3.71 4.06 -17.91
N LEU A 218 2.83 4.64 -17.08
CA LEU A 218 1.46 4.97 -17.43
C LEU A 218 1.38 6.27 -18.22
N THR A 219 0.75 6.21 -19.39
CA THR A 219 0.43 7.35 -20.25
C THR A 219 -1.02 7.78 -20.12
N GLY A 220 -1.28 9.09 -20.25
CA GLY A 220 -2.62 9.67 -20.17
C GLY A 220 -3.10 9.98 -18.75
N ALA A 221 -4.36 10.41 -18.64
CA ALA A 221 -5.01 10.85 -17.40
C ALA A 221 -6.26 10.00 -17.08
N ASN A 222 -6.79 10.12 -15.87
CA ASN A 222 -8.06 9.51 -15.40
C ASN A 222 -8.09 7.98 -15.56
N ARG A 223 -7.07 7.29 -15.04
CA ARG A 223 -6.86 5.85 -15.21
C ARG A 223 -5.84 5.31 -14.22
N ALA A 224 -5.86 4.01 -14.00
CA ALA A 224 -4.84 3.31 -13.26
C ALA A 224 -3.81 2.66 -14.18
N LEU A 225 -2.62 2.36 -13.68
CA LEU A 225 -1.67 1.48 -14.37
C LEU A 225 -2.11 0.02 -14.22
N PHE A 226 -2.32 -0.41 -12.97
CA PHE A 226 -2.85 -1.72 -12.64
C PHE A 226 -4.18 -1.62 -11.91
N ARG A 227 -5.03 -2.63 -12.09
CA ARG A 227 -6.31 -2.77 -11.41
C ARG A 227 -6.45 -4.14 -10.76
N ILE A 228 -6.94 -4.14 -9.53
CA ILE A 228 -7.28 -5.35 -8.77
C ILE A 228 -8.80 -5.31 -8.54
N GLY A 229 -9.48 -6.36 -8.96
CA GLY A 229 -10.93 -6.52 -8.77
C GLY A 229 -11.27 -7.58 -7.74
N GLU A 230 -12.54 -7.93 -7.64
CA GLU A 230 -13.03 -8.96 -6.72
C GLU A 230 -12.50 -10.37 -7.02
N CYS A 231 -12.53 -11.23 -6.00
CA CYS A 231 -12.13 -12.65 -6.02
C CYS A 231 -10.64 -12.91 -6.29
N MET A 232 -9.78 -11.93 -6.01
CA MET A 232 -8.34 -12.08 -6.22
C MET A 232 -7.63 -12.51 -4.94
N GLU A 233 -6.58 -13.32 -5.09
CA GLU A 233 -5.70 -13.73 -3.99
C GLU A 233 -4.24 -13.77 -4.45
N LYS A 234 -3.30 -13.45 -3.55
CA LYS A 234 -1.85 -13.65 -3.74
C LYS A 234 -1.29 -12.87 -4.92
N ILE A 235 -1.52 -11.56 -4.93
CA ILE A 235 -0.95 -10.65 -5.92
C ILE A 235 0.30 -10.03 -5.33
N ALA A 236 1.44 -10.13 -6.02
CA ALA A 236 2.69 -9.54 -5.55
C ALA A 236 3.32 -8.62 -6.60
N PHE A 237 4.01 -7.59 -6.12
CA PHE A 237 4.89 -6.74 -6.90
C PHE A 237 6.26 -6.71 -6.26
N LYS A 238 7.31 -6.80 -7.07
CA LYS A 238 8.67 -6.81 -6.55
C LYS A 238 9.68 -6.15 -7.48
N ASP A 239 10.61 -5.41 -6.88
CA ASP A 239 11.83 -4.94 -7.54
C ASP A 239 11.53 -4.16 -8.84
N ILE A 240 10.58 -3.22 -8.81
CA ILE A 240 10.15 -2.47 -10.00
C ILE A 240 9.74 -1.02 -9.68
N GLU A 241 9.89 -0.12 -10.65
CA GLU A 241 9.27 1.20 -10.60
C GLU A 241 7.98 1.26 -11.43
N LEU A 242 6.92 1.79 -10.82
CA LEU A 242 5.70 2.22 -11.48
C LEU A 242 5.74 3.74 -11.60
N LEU A 243 5.51 4.27 -12.79
CA LEU A 243 5.65 5.70 -13.05
C LEU A 243 4.43 6.27 -13.79
N GLY A 244 3.89 7.39 -13.29
CA GLY A 244 2.85 8.15 -13.99
C GLY A 244 3.43 9.31 -14.80
N ASN A 245 3.17 9.36 -16.11
CA ASN A 245 3.54 10.53 -16.94
C ASN A 245 2.60 11.74 -16.76
N SER A 246 1.45 11.52 -16.11
CA SER A 246 0.50 12.55 -15.73
C SER A 246 0.12 12.33 -14.27
N GLN A 247 -0.22 13.44 -13.59
CA GLN A 247 -0.71 13.47 -12.21
C GLN A 247 -2.23 13.76 -12.15
N GLN A 248 -2.90 13.80 -13.31
CA GLN A 248 -4.33 14.09 -13.37
C GLN A 248 -5.13 12.80 -13.17
N ASN A 249 -5.59 12.56 -11.94
CA ASN A 249 -6.39 11.39 -11.56
C ASN A 249 -5.78 10.05 -12.03
N THR A 250 -4.46 9.94 -11.94
CA THR A 250 -3.72 8.72 -12.28
C THR A 250 -3.40 7.92 -11.03
N VAL A 251 -3.52 6.60 -11.12
CA VAL A 251 -3.23 5.70 -10.00
C VAL A 251 -2.18 4.68 -10.41
N GLY A 252 -1.20 4.40 -9.55
CA GLY A 252 -0.27 3.29 -9.77
C GLY A 252 -0.99 1.95 -9.72
N VAL A 253 -1.62 1.64 -8.58
CA VAL A 253 -2.46 0.44 -8.42
C VAL A 253 -3.81 0.84 -7.84
N GLU A 254 -4.88 0.59 -8.60
CA GLU A 254 -6.25 0.76 -8.13
C GLU A 254 -6.84 -0.59 -7.71
N ALA A 255 -7.32 -0.71 -6.48
CA ALA A 255 -8.10 -1.86 -6.03
C ALA A 255 -9.56 -1.43 -5.84
N VAL A 256 -10.50 -2.15 -6.47
CA VAL A 256 -11.91 -1.79 -6.43
C VAL A 256 -12.80 -3.03 -6.38
N GLY A 257 -13.83 -3.00 -5.53
CA GLY A 257 -14.79 -4.08 -5.42
C GLY A 257 -16.01 -3.74 -4.57
N ALA A 258 -16.99 -4.63 -4.57
CA ALA A 258 -18.27 -4.46 -3.88
C ALA A 258 -18.63 -5.67 -2.99
N TYR A 259 -18.54 -6.88 -3.53
CA TYR A 259 -19.15 -8.08 -2.93
C TYR A 259 -18.11 -9.09 -2.44
N THR A 260 -17.33 -9.66 -3.36
CA THR A 260 -16.42 -10.77 -3.02
C THR A 260 -15.06 -10.24 -2.65
N SER A 261 -14.52 -10.69 -1.52
CA SER A 261 -13.24 -10.19 -0.99
C SER A 261 -12.08 -10.36 -1.96
N THR A 262 -11.03 -9.61 -1.70
CA THR A 262 -9.70 -9.82 -2.25
C THR A 262 -8.71 -9.75 -1.12
N GLN A 263 -7.74 -10.64 -1.15
CA GLN A 263 -6.86 -10.86 0.00
C GLN A 263 -5.43 -11.06 -0.47
N ASP A 264 -4.47 -10.78 0.40
CA ASP A 264 -3.07 -11.17 0.22
C ASP A 264 -2.45 -10.43 -0.99
N VAL A 265 -2.22 -9.12 -0.80
CA VAL A 265 -1.57 -8.26 -1.80
C VAL A 265 -0.29 -7.68 -1.21
N ASP A 266 0.83 -8.05 -1.82
CA ASP A 266 2.18 -7.71 -1.36
C ASP A 266 2.88 -6.75 -2.33
N PHE A 267 3.47 -5.69 -1.77
CA PHE A 267 4.39 -4.81 -2.46
C PHE A 267 5.74 -4.84 -1.75
N ASP A 268 6.77 -5.32 -2.43
CA ASP A 268 8.10 -5.48 -1.84
C ASP A 268 9.18 -4.81 -2.70
N ASN A 269 9.82 -3.76 -2.19
CA ASN A 269 10.81 -2.98 -2.93
C ASN A 269 10.25 -2.40 -4.25
N VAL A 270 9.08 -1.75 -4.17
CA VAL A 270 8.40 -1.11 -5.31
C VAL A 270 8.43 0.41 -5.17
N ALA A 271 8.74 1.11 -6.26
CA ALA A 271 8.64 2.56 -6.34
C ALA A 271 7.35 3.00 -7.05
N PHE A 272 6.61 3.93 -6.45
CA PHE A 272 5.42 4.57 -7.02
C PHE A 272 5.72 6.05 -7.26
N SER A 273 6.01 6.38 -8.51
CA SER A 273 6.52 7.69 -8.91
C SER A 273 5.48 8.50 -9.67
N THR A 274 5.28 9.76 -9.26
CA THR A 274 4.60 10.82 -10.03
C THR A 274 3.14 10.55 -10.42
N PHE A 275 2.40 9.75 -9.64
CA PHE A 275 0.96 9.59 -9.81
C PHE A 275 0.18 10.70 -9.11
N TRP A 276 -1.15 10.75 -9.34
CA TRP A 276 -2.05 11.42 -8.39
C TRP A 276 -2.05 10.63 -7.07
N ARG A 277 -2.29 9.32 -7.16
CA ARG A 277 -2.22 8.37 -6.04
C ARG A 277 -1.30 7.20 -6.35
N GLY A 278 -0.44 6.80 -5.42
CA GLY A 278 0.39 5.61 -5.60
C GLY A 278 -0.47 4.34 -5.61
N ILE A 279 -1.12 4.06 -4.48
CA ILE A 279 -2.11 2.99 -4.33
C ILE A 279 -3.43 3.61 -3.92
N TYR A 280 -4.52 3.22 -4.59
CA TYR A 280 -5.88 3.63 -4.25
C TYR A 280 -6.79 2.41 -4.12
N ALA A 281 -7.27 2.14 -2.91
CA ALA A 281 -8.21 1.05 -2.66
C ALA A 281 -9.58 1.63 -2.26
N HIS A 282 -10.67 1.21 -2.90
CA HIS A 282 -12.01 1.68 -2.55
C HIS A 282 -13.09 0.64 -2.74
N GLY A 283 -14.05 0.65 -1.81
CA GLY A 283 -15.27 -0.11 -1.94
C GLY A 283 -16.25 0.64 -2.85
N LEU A 284 -17.12 -0.09 -3.53
CA LEU A 284 -18.15 0.49 -4.37
C LEU A 284 -19.42 0.82 -3.57
N PRO A 285 -20.18 1.86 -3.97
CA PRO A 285 -21.32 2.36 -3.20
C PRO A 285 -22.50 1.39 -3.14
N GLN A 286 -22.64 0.46 -4.09
CA GLN A 286 -23.77 -0.50 -4.08
C GLN A 286 -23.79 -1.43 -2.85
N THR A 287 -22.66 -1.58 -2.16
CA THR A 287 -22.57 -2.33 -0.89
C THR A 287 -22.17 -1.44 0.28
N ASP A 288 -22.36 -0.12 0.18
CA ASP A 288 -21.96 0.85 1.21
C ASP A 288 -20.47 0.71 1.61
N LEU A 289 -19.60 0.51 0.60
CA LEU A 289 -18.15 0.37 0.76
C LEU A 289 -17.72 -0.85 1.60
N ASN A 290 -18.58 -1.86 1.76
CA ASN A 290 -18.34 -3.06 2.60
C ASN A 290 -17.48 -4.14 1.94
N TRP A 291 -16.83 -3.83 0.81
CA TRP A 291 -15.86 -4.75 0.23
C TRP A 291 -14.73 -5.03 1.21
N GLN A 292 -14.13 -6.22 1.11
CA GLN A 292 -13.00 -6.64 1.94
C GLN A 292 -11.75 -6.70 1.09
N PHE A 293 -10.72 -5.97 1.51
CA PHE A 293 -9.42 -5.90 0.87
C PHE A 293 -8.36 -6.09 1.96
N ASP A 294 -8.10 -7.35 2.32
CA ASP A 294 -7.40 -7.69 3.57
C ASP A 294 -6.01 -8.29 3.30
N TYR A 295 -5.17 -8.31 4.33
CA TYR A 295 -3.78 -8.78 4.29
C TYR A 295 -2.91 -8.00 3.29
N ILE A 296 -2.92 -6.67 3.42
CA ILE A 296 -2.19 -5.78 2.51
C ILE A 296 -0.84 -5.42 3.12
N HIS A 297 0.25 -5.85 2.47
CA HIS A 297 1.61 -5.57 2.92
C HIS A 297 2.34 -4.66 1.96
N ILE A 298 2.94 -3.61 2.51
CA ILE A 298 3.79 -2.66 1.81
C ILE A 298 5.11 -2.65 2.54
N ASN A 299 6.15 -3.19 1.92
CA ASN A 299 7.44 -3.35 2.54
C ASN A 299 8.55 -2.80 1.64
N ARG A 300 9.46 -2.00 2.22
CA ARG A 300 10.62 -1.44 1.49
C ARG A 300 10.23 -0.60 0.27
N CYS A 301 9.02 -0.07 0.25
CA CYS A 301 8.50 0.70 -0.87
C CYS A 301 8.95 2.16 -0.83
N ARG A 302 8.80 2.83 -1.96
CA ARG A 302 9.00 4.28 -2.08
C ARG A 302 7.83 4.92 -2.78
N PHE A 303 7.28 5.98 -2.20
CA PHE A 303 6.24 6.80 -2.82
C PHE A 303 6.82 8.17 -3.14
N VAL A 304 7.04 8.46 -4.41
CA VAL A 304 7.83 9.61 -4.85
C VAL A 304 6.95 10.58 -5.63
N PHE A 305 6.72 11.76 -5.07
CA PHE A 305 6.00 12.85 -5.72
C PHE A 305 4.57 12.51 -6.19
N ASN A 306 3.86 11.68 -5.42
CA ASN A 306 2.43 11.47 -5.60
C ASN A 306 1.67 12.71 -5.08
N THR A 307 0.83 13.32 -5.91
CA THR A 307 0.32 14.69 -5.66
C THR A 307 -0.88 14.75 -4.74
N ASP A 308 -1.63 13.68 -4.59
CA ASP A 308 -2.71 13.57 -3.61
C ASP A 308 -2.29 12.74 -2.42
N ALA A 309 -2.00 11.45 -2.63
CA ALA A 309 -1.52 10.57 -1.58
C ALA A 309 -0.59 9.48 -2.09
N GLY A 310 0.37 9.05 -1.28
CA GLY A 310 1.07 7.78 -1.53
C GLY A 310 0.12 6.59 -1.46
N LEU A 311 -0.58 6.47 -0.33
CA LEU A 311 -1.64 5.50 -0.09
C LEU A 311 -2.96 6.20 0.16
N TYR A 312 -4.02 5.77 -0.51
CA TYR A 312 -5.39 6.21 -0.22
C TYR A 312 -6.30 4.99 -0.09
N THR A 313 -7.07 4.91 0.99
CA THR A 313 -8.11 3.89 1.11
C THR A 313 -9.43 4.44 1.61
N ASN A 314 -10.51 3.89 1.04
CA ASN A 314 -11.88 4.11 1.48
C ASN A 314 -12.66 2.80 1.44
N ILE A 315 -12.34 1.93 2.40
CA ILE A 315 -12.92 0.59 2.55
C ILE A 315 -13.23 0.37 4.03
N ARG A 316 -14.42 -0.12 4.37
CA ARG A 316 -14.80 -0.28 5.78
C ARG A 316 -14.07 -1.41 6.49
N ASN A 317 -13.71 -2.46 5.76
CA ASN A 317 -13.05 -3.64 6.30
C ASN A 317 -11.80 -3.94 5.47
N THR A 318 -10.66 -3.50 5.99
CA THR A 318 -9.34 -3.63 5.35
C THR A 318 -8.25 -3.50 6.41
N ASP A 319 -7.22 -4.33 6.35
CA ASP A 319 -6.01 -4.20 7.17
C ASP A 319 -4.77 -3.89 6.33
N TRP A 320 -3.92 -3.03 6.88
CA TRP A 320 -2.73 -2.53 6.19
C TRP A 320 -1.51 -2.63 7.08
N ARG A 321 -0.42 -3.17 6.52
CA ARG A 321 0.92 -3.13 7.09
C ARG A 321 1.84 -2.33 6.17
N VAL A 322 2.38 -1.24 6.69
CA VAL A 322 3.35 -0.37 5.99
C VAL A 322 4.65 -0.41 6.76
N GLU A 323 5.65 -1.06 6.20
CA GLU A 323 6.91 -1.36 6.86
C GLU A 323 8.10 -0.88 6.02
N ASN A 324 9.13 -0.34 6.67
CA ASN A 324 10.40 0.00 6.02
C ASN A 324 10.25 0.94 4.80
N THR A 325 9.22 1.79 4.79
CA THR A 325 8.77 2.51 3.60
C THR A 325 9.11 3.99 3.67
N LEU A 326 9.42 4.58 2.53
CA LEU A 326 9.75 6.01 2.41
C LEU A 326 8.73 6.75 1.54
N PHE A 327 8.15 7.81 2.08
CA PHE A 327 7.35 8.76 1.34
C PHE A 327 8.15 10.05 1.11
N ILE A 328 8.37 10.38 -0.16
CA ILE A 328 8.98 11.64 -0.61
C ILE A 328 7.84 12.49 -1.17
N ASN A 329 7.28 13.32 -0.30
CA ASN A 329 6.07 14.06 -0.58
C ASN A 329 6.39 15.33 -1.40
N PRO A 330 5.61 15.62 -2.47
CA PRO A 330 5.75 16.89 -3.17
C PRO A 330 5.23 18.03 -2.28
N PRO A 331 5.50 19.30 -2.63
CA PRO A 331 4.96 20.42 -1.88
C PRO A 331 3.42 20.39 -1.89
N ARG A 332 2.80 20.54 -0.71
CA ARG A 332 1.34 20.68 -0.59
C ARG A 332 0.88 21.96 -1.32
N ARG A 333 -0.16 21.85 -2.16
CA ARG A 333 -0.75 22.97 -2.90
C ARG A 333 -2.27 22.85 -2.89
N ASN A 334 -2.96 23.90 -3.34
CA ASN A 334 -4.41 23.82 -3.54
C ASN A 334 -4.73 22.71 -4.58
N GLY A 335 -5.57 21.75 -4.22
CA GLY A 335 -5.87 20.56 -5.04
C GLY A 335 -4.76 19.49 -5.10
N GLN A 336 -3.70 19.62 -4.29
CA GLN A 336 -2.63 18.63 -4.15
C GLN A 336 -2.36 18.43 -2.66
N ASN A 337 -3.04 17.46 -2.06
CA ASN A 337 -2.93 17.18 -0.62
C ASN A 337 -1.51 16.78 -0.24
N ALA A 338 -0.82 16.06 -1.13
CA ALA A 338 0.55 15.58 -0.98
C ALA A 338 0.75 14.74 0.29
N ASP A 339 -0.26 13.97 0.69
CA ASP A 339 -0.23 13.14 1.89
C ASP A 339 0.63 11.89 1.66
N SER A 340 1.25 11.36 2.70
CA SER A 340 1.90 10.06 2.61
C SER A 340 0.85 8.96 2.59
N MET A 341 -0.06 8.99 3.58
CA MET A 341 -1.11 7.99 3.74
C MET A 341 -2.43 8.66 4.16
N HIS A 342 -3.52 8.30 3.48
CA HIS A 342 -4.87 8.75 3.76
C HIS A 342 -5.81 7.54 3.92
N PHE A 343 -6.34 7.36 5.11
CA PHE A 343 -7.31 6.33 5.44
C PHE A 343 -8.64 6.98 5.79
N GLU A 344 -9.58 7.02 4.84
CA GLU A 344 -10.94 7.41 5.19
C GLU A 344 -11.55 6.41 6.18
N ARG A 345 -11.41 5.12 5.86
CA ARG A 345 -11.89 4.00 6.66
C ARG A 345 -10.90 2.85 6.50
N ALA A 346 -10.58 2.18 7.62
CA ALA A 346 -9.85 0.92 7.65
C ALA A 346 -10.07 0.21 8.99
N ALA A 347 -9.90 -1.11 9.05
CA ALA A 347 -10.00 -1.85 10.29
C ALA A 347 -8.70 -1.72 11.12
N GLY A 348 -7.62 -2.33 10.66
CA GLY A 348 -6.33 -2.35 11.35
C GLY A 348 -5.21 -1.71 10.55
N ILE A 349 -4.38 -0.90 11.20
CA ILE A 349 -3.23 -0.24 10.55
C ILE A 349 -1.98 -0.45 11.39
N LEU A 350 -0.93 -1.03 10.78
CA LEU A 350 0.42 -1.07 11.31
C LEU A 350 1.32 -0.23 10.42
N ILE A 351 2.07 0.69 11.03
CA ILE A 351 3.10 1.49 10.36
C ILE A 351 4.38 1.30 11.17
N ASP A 352 5.41 0.70 10.60
CA ASP A 352 6.69 0.48 11.27
C ASP A 352 7.88 0.93 10.41
N ASN A 353 8.89 1.51 11.05
CA ASN A 353 10.14 1.95 10.42
C ASN A 353 9.90 2.74 9.11
N THR A 354 8.93 3.65 9.15
CA THR A 354 8.43 4.35 7.96
C THR A 354 8.62 5.85 8.13
N MET A 355 9.06 6.51 7.05
CA MET A 355 9.35 7.93 7.06
C MET A 355 8.52 8.67 6.00
N GLY A 356 7.93 9.79 6.39
CA GLY A 356 7.33 10.73 5.45
C GLY A 356 8.03 12.08 5.50
N GLY A 357 8.39 12.62 4.34
CA GLY A 357 9.05 13.92 4.31
C GLY A 357 8.82 14.74 3.07
N GLY A 358 8.66 16.05 3.29
CA GLY A 358 8.73 17.08 2.26
C GLY A 358 10.12 17.69 2.18
N PHE A 359 10.19 19.00 1.90
CA PHE A 359 11.44 19.74 1.83
C PHE A 359 11.39 20.96 2.75
N ALA A 360 12.55 21.43 3.23
CA ALA A 360 12.66 22.48 4.24
C ALA A 360 11.85 23.77 3.92
N ASN A 361 11.71 24.13 2.64
CA ASN A 361 10.93 25.31 2.20
C ASN A 361 9.68 24.94 1.40
N ALA A 362 9.30 23.67 1.40
CA ALA A 362 8.20 23.15 0.59
C ALA A 362 7.65 21.90 1.28
N LEU A 363 6.85 22.13 2.33
CA LEU A 363 6.32 21.08 3.19
C LEU A 363 5.47 20.10 2.38
N GLY A 364 5.58 18.82 2.73
CA GLY A 364 4.63 17.79 2.28
C GLY A 364 3.26 17.99 2.90
N GLY A 365 2.33 17.10 2.59
CA GLY A 365 1.00 17.05 3.20
C GLY A 365 1.03 16.52 4.64
N THR A 366 0.12 15.62 4.92
CA THR A 366 0.03 14.88 6.18
C THR A 366 0.68 13.50 6.02
N PHE A 367 1.50 13.09 6.99
CA PHE A 367 2.08 11.73 6.95
C PHE A 367 1.01 10.65 7.16
N LEU A 368 0.12 10.83 8.14
CA LEU A 368 -1.02 9.95 8.35
C LEU A 368 -2.31 10.74 8.58
N ASP A 369 -3.18 10.78 7.57
CA ASP A 369 -4.53 11.33 7.69
C ASP A 369 -5.53 10.19 7.85
N ILE A 370 -6.30 10.20 8.94
CA ILE A 370 -7.26 9.15 9.26
C ILE A 370 -8.59 9.78 9.67
N LEU A 371 -9.66 9.38 9.02
CA LEU A 371 -11.01 9.70 9.47
C LEU A 371 -11.49 8.68 10.51
N ASP A 372 -11.54 7.39 10.16
CA ASP A 372 -12.00 6.36 11.09
C ASP A 372 -11.20 5.05 10.96
N SER A 373 -10.91 4.44 12.11
CA SER A 373 -10.24 3.14 12.17
C SER A 373 -10.43 2.45 13.52
N SER A 374 -10.25 1.12 13.54
CA SER A 374 -10.11 0.37 14.79
C SER A 374 -8.73 0.63 15.40
N ASN A 375 -7.80 -0.32 15.37
CA ASN A 375 -6.50 -0.17 16.01
C ASN A 375 -5.46 0.38 15.03
N VAL A 376 -4.66 1.34 15.51
CA VAL A 376 -3.51 1.87 14.77
C VAL A 376 -2.27 1.72 15.63
N LEU A 377 -1.22 1.12 15.09
CA LEU A 377 0.11 1.09 15.71
C LEU A 377 1.10 1.78 14.76
N ILE A 378 1.82 2.76 15.30
CA ILE A 378 2.92 3.45 14.63
C ILE A 378 4.18 3.20 15.46
N SER A 379 5.22 2.62 14.87
CA SER A 379 6.49 2.38 15.56
C SER A 379 7.71 2.76 14.72
N HIS A 380 8.79 3.18 15.39
CA HIS A 380 10.08 3.53 14.77
C HIS A 380 9.97 4.49 13.58
N SER A 381 8.92 5.31 13.54
CA SER A 381 8.54 6.10 12.37
C SER A 381 8.85 7.57 12.60
N GLN A 382 9.04 8.31 11.51
CA GLN A 382 9.54 9.69 11.57
C GLN A 382 8.87 10.57 10.52
N THR A 383 8.76 11.87 10.81
CA THR A 383 8.40 12.87 9.79
C THR A 383 9.37 14.02 9.75
N GLU A 384 9.61 14.52 8.53
CA GLU A 384 10.48 15.66 8.29
C GLU A 384 9.84 16.62 7.29
N SER A 385 9.67 17.90 7.65
CA SER A 385 9.13 18.93 6.75
C SER A 385 7.73 18.56 6.22
N MET A 386 6.83 18.15 7.11
CA MET A 386 5.43 17.86 6.79
C MET A 386 4.51 18.97 7.30
N THR A 387 3.34 19.14 6.66
CA THR A 387 2.30 20.04 7.21
C THR A 387 1.77 19.48 8.53
N ASN A 388 1.59 18.16 8.61
CA ASN A 388 1.25 17.44 9.84
C ASN A 388 1.93 16.06 9.85
N SER A 389 2.36 15.59 11.02
CA SER A 389 2.71 14.17 11.20
C SER A 389 1.46 13.30 11.22
N LEU A 390 0.38 13.79 11.84
CA LEU A 390 -0.85 13.02 11.95
C LEU A 390 -2.07 13.94 12.03
N VAL A 391 -3.15 13.55 11.35
CA VAL A 391 -4.47 14.16 11.51
C VAL A 391 -5.49 13.05 11.77
N TYR A 392 -6.22 13.16 12.87
CA TYR A 392 -7.38 12.32 13.15
C TYR A 392 -8.66 13.16 13.09
N ASN A 393 -9.60 12.71 12.26
CA ASN A 393 -10.90 13.34 12.01
C ASN A 393 -10.81 14.76 11.43
N GLY A 394 -9.95 15.01 10.44
CA GLY A 394 -9.76 16.33 9.82
C GLY A 394 -11.03 16.96 9.23
N VAL A 395 -12.03 16.13 8.89
CA VAL A 395 -13.32 16.56 8.33
C VAL A 395 -14.38 16.89 9.40
N ASN A 396 -14.05 16.81 10.69
CA ASN A 396 -14.96 17.06 11.82
C ASN A 396 -16.24 16.19 11.79
N ASN A 397 -16.12 14.90 11.49
CA ASN A 397 -17.23 13.97 11.64
C ASN A 397 -17.63 13.90 13.14
N PRO A 398 -18.88 14.24 13.50
CA PRO A 398 -19.31 14.26 14.90
C PRO A 398 -19.35 12.88 15.56
N TYR A 399 -19.40 11.81 14.76
CA TYR A 399 -19.43 10.42 15.23
C TYR A 399 -18.04 9.79 15.35
N ALA A 400 -16.98 10.49 14.95
CA ALA A 400 -15.63 9.98 15.06
C ALA A 400 -15.26 9.74 16.54
N GLY A 401 -14.72 8.56 16.83
CA GLY A 401 -14.23 8.20 18.16
C GLY A 401 -15.15 7.31 19.01
N ASP A 402 -16.42 7.12 18.63
CA ASP A 402 -17.39 6.40 19.47
C ASP A 402 -17.24 4.86 19.47
N TYR A 403 -16.46 4.29 18.55
CA TYR A 403 -16.15 2.85 18.46
C TYR A 403 -14.71 2.57 18.03
N SER A 404 -13.83 3.53 18.27
CA SER A 404 -12.52 3.60 17.66
C SER A 404 -11.48 3.00 18.61
N GLY A 405 -10.62 2.10 18.13
CA GLY A 405 -9.57 1.46 18.93
C GLY A 405 -8.50 2.46 19.39
N PRO A 406 -7.54 2.07 20.25
CA PRO A 406 -6.38 2.92 20.53
C PRO A 406 -5.58 3.24 19.27
N LEU A 407 -5.05 4.47 19.24
CA LEU A 407 -3.89 4.81 18.42
C LEU A 407 -2.66 4.69 19.31
N THR A 408 -1.72 3.84 18.93
CA THR A 408 -0.48 3.61 19.67
C THR A 408 0.70 4.16 18.89
N ILE A 409 1.55 4.96 19.54
CA ILE A 409 2.80 5.46 18.97
C ILE A 409 3.94 4.98 19.85
N LEU A 410 4.94 4.32 19.27
CA LEU A 410 6.07 3.73 19.97
C LEU A 410 7.41 4.12 19.33
N ASN A 411 8.39 4.55 20.13
CA ASN A 411 9.77 4.79 19.70
C ASN A 411 9.89 5.62 18.40
N SER A 412 8.98 6.57 18.19
CA SER A 412 8.87 7.37 16.98
C SER A 412 9.30 8.81 17.23
N SER A 413 9.66 9.54 16.17
CA SER A 413 10.09 10.94 16.26
C SER A 413 9.24 11.84 15.36
N PHE A 414 8.42 12.70 15.96
CA PHE A 414 7.52 13.60 15.25
C PHE A 414 7.73 15.06 15.65
N GLY A 415 8.31 15.82 14.72
CA GLY A 415 8.52 17.26 14.86
C GLY A 415 7.34 18.11 14.37
N ASP A 416 6.56 17.58 13.42
CA ASP A 416 5.45 18.30 12.79
C ASP A 416 4.13 18.12 13.58
N PRO A 417 3.10 18.95 13.36
CA PRO A 417 1.86 18.89 14.12
C PRO A 417 1.17 17.52 14.13
N ILE A 418 0.66 17.12 15.30
CA ILE A 418 -0.25 15.99 15.50
C ILE A 418 -1.61 16.54 15.93
N VAL A 419 -2.63 16.32 15.12
CA VAL A 419 -3.95 16.92 15.28
C VAL A 419 -5.00 15.85 15.58
N PHE A 420 -5.72 16.01 16.69
CA PHE A 420 -6.89 15.20 17.04
C PHE A 420 -8.12 16.10 17.13
N MET A 421 -9.11 15.89 16.28
CA MET A 421 -10.35 16.68 16.23
C MET A 421 -11.58 15.90 16.74
N ALA A 422 -11.35 14.85 17.52
CA ALA A 422 -12.39 13.99 18.08
C ALA A 422 -11.90 13.23 19.30
N ARG A 423 -12.83 12.52 19.95
CA ARG A 423 -12.52 11.52 20.97
C ARG A 423 -11.63 10.43 20.36
N ARG A 424 -10.55 10.09 21.05
CA ARG A 424 -9.69 8.94 20.72
C ARG A 424 -8.92 8.54 21.98
N THR A 425 -8.42 7.30 22.02
CA THR A 425 -7.41 6.89 23.00
C THR A 425 -6.05 6.90 22.33
N LEU A 426 -5.10 7.64 22.90
CA LEU A 426 -3.70 7.66 22.51
C LEU A 426 -2.87 6.94 23.57
N VAL A 427 -2.16 5.90 23.14
CA VAL A 427 -1.09 5.26 23.91
C VAL A 427 0.24 5.69 23.30
N SER A 428 1.06 6.39 24.06
CA SER A 428 2.29 7.00 23.58
C SER A 428 3.45 6.56 24.45
N THR A 429 4.46 5.92 23.85
CA THR A 429 5.56 5.33 24.60
C THR A 429 6.91 5.57 23.94
N GLY A 430 7.84 6.18 24.69
CA GLY A 430 9.23 6.35 24.26
C GLY A 430 9.41 7.23 23.02
N ASN A 431 8.47 8.12 22.73
CA ASN A 431 8.51 8.97 21.55
C ASN A 431 9.27 10.27 21.78
N PHE A 432 9.72 10.89 20.69
CA PHE A 432 10.30 12.21 20.68
C PHE A 432 9.40 13.20 19.94
N TYR A 433 9.09 14.30 20.61
CA TYR A 433 8.23 15.36 20.11
C TYR A 433 8.91 16.73 20.18
N GLY A 434 8.58 17.60 19.24
CA GLY A 434 8.82 19.04 19.35
C GLY A 434 8.08 19.68 20.53
N GLY A 435 8.27 20.99 20.75
CA GLY A 435 7.65 21.67 21.90
C GLY A 435 6.16 21.91 21.83
N SER A 436 5.64 22.06 20.62
CA SER A 436 4.23 22.33 20.38
C SER A 436 3.70 21.41 19.28
N THR A 437 3.90 20.10 19.43
CA THR A 437 3.48 19.07 18.46
C THR A 437 1.96 18.88 18.46
N PHE A 438 1.32 18.73 19.62
CA PHE A 438 -0.08 18.35 19.68
C PHE A 438 -1.04 19.54 19.52
N ARG A 439 -2.15 19.30 18.80
CA ARG A 439 -3.37 20.10 18.76
C ARG A 439 -4.53 19.16 19.06
N ALA A 440 -5.02 19.16 20.30
CA ALA A 440 -5.89 18.10 20.79
C ALA A 440 -7.30 18.61 21.13
N ASP A 441 -8.31 17.84 20.73
CA ASP A 441 -9.64 17.88 21.32
C ASP A 441 -9.56 17.43 22.79
N GLU A 442 -10.34 18.06 23.67
CA GLU A 442 -10.37 17.74 25.11
C GLU A 442 -10.78 16.28 25.41
N ARG A 443 -11.50 15.66 24.47
CA ARG A 443 -11.95 14.26 24.55
C ARG A 443 -10.85 13.26 24.18
N LEU A 444 -9.67 13.69 23.73
CA LEU A 444 -8.51 12.83 23.56
C LEU A 444 -8.03 12.34 24.92
N ARG A 445 -7.92 11.02 25.11
CA ARG A 445 -7.40 10.40 26.33
C ARG A 445 -5.98 9.92 26.09
N VAL A 446 -5.04 10.35 26.93
CA VAL A 446 -3.62 10.05 26.74
C VAL A 446 -3.07 9.18 27.87
N TYR A 447 -2.39 8.11 27.47
CA TYR A 447 -1.53 7.29 28.30
C TYR A 447 -0.10 7.43 27.77
N SER A 448 0.75 8.15 28.50
CA SER A 448 2.11 8.49 28.07
C SER A 448 3.15 7.88 28.99
N THR A 449 4.12 7.15 28.42
CA THR A 449 5.23 6.56 29.18
C THR A 449 6.58 6.79 28.51
N GLY A 450 7.46 7.54 29.17
CA GLY A 450 8.81 7.81 28.67
C GLY A 450 8.88 8.73 27.44
N ASP A 451 7.79 9.40 27.05
CA ASP A 451 7.82 10.38 25.98
C ASP A 451 8.64 11.61 26.36
N ARG A 452 9.33 12.18 25.37
CA ARG A 452 10.16 13.37 25.53
C ARG A 452 9.66 14.49 24.63
N PHE A 453 9.48 15.66 25.22
CA PHE A 453 9.20 16.91 24.53
C PHE A 453 10.39 17.84 24.71
N CYS A 454 10.81 18.53 23.64
CA CYS A 454 11.88 19.53 23.71
C CYS A 454 13.16 19.02 24.39
N TYR A 455 13.77 17.90 23.98
CA TYR A 455 14.97 17.42 24.69
C TYR A 455 16.23 18.21 24.32
N ASP A 456 17.14 18.42 25.29
CA ASP A 456 18.43 19.09 25.09
C ASP A 456 19.42 18.12 24.38
N GLY A 457 19.43 18.13 23.05
CA GLY A 457 20.26 17.26 22.21
C GLY A 457 20.25 17.68 20.73
N TYR A 458 21.06 17.00 19.91
CA TYR A 458 21.28 17.34 18.49
C TYR A 458 20.10 17.05 17.54
N ILE A 459 19.12 16.23 17.95
CA ILE A 459 18.08 15.71 17.03
C ILE A 459 16.88 16.66 16.91
N LEU A 460 16.39 17.24 18.02
CA LEU A 460 15.25 18.17 18.05
C LEU A 460 15.48 19.26 19.10
N GLY A 461 16.50 20.09 18.88
CA GLY A 461 16.84 21.18 19.81
C GLY A 461 15.72 22.20 19.94
N CYS A 462 15.15 22.34 21.13
CA CYS A 462 14.05 23.27 21.43
C CYS A 462 14.46 24.37 22.41
N ARG A 463 15.70 24.86 22.29
CA ARG A 463 16.23 25.89 23.18
C ARG A 463 15.37 27.15 23.13
N GLY A 464 14.69 27.46 24.23
CA GLY A 464 13.79 28.62 24.34
C GLY A 464 12.36 28.38 23.83
N ALA A 465 11.99 27.17 23.42
CA ALA A 465 10.62 26.84 23.04
C ALA A 465 9.75 26.54 24.27
N GLU A 466 8.48 26.91 24.20
CA GLU A 466 7.48 26.54 25.21
C GLU A 466 7.06 25.08 25.02
N LYS A 467 7.10 24.29 26.09
CA LYS A 467 6.66 22.89 26.13
C LYS A 467 5.17 22.82 26.45
N LYS A 468 4.35 22.42 25.46
CA LYS A 468 2.88 22.29 25.59
C LYS A 468 2.37 20.85 25.75
N ASN A 469 3.27 19.87 25.79
CA ASN A 469 2.95 18.44 25.90
C ASN A 469 1.82 18.03 24.92
N PHE A 470 0.71 17.51 25.45
CA PHE A 470 -0.44 17.00 24.71
C PHE A 470 -1.59 18.02 24.57
N ASP A 471 -1.31 19.33 24.70
CA ASP A 471 -2.30 20.41 24.54
C ASP A 471 -3.51 20.25 25.47
N LYS A 472 -4.75 20.26 24.96
CA LYS A 472 -5.99 20.19 25.77
C LYS A 472 -6.41 18.76 26.12
N ALA A 473 -5.63 17.76 25.75
CA ALA A 473 -6.01 16.37 25.96
C ALA A 473 -6.23 16.04 27.44
N THR A 474 -7.17 15.13 27.70
CA THR A 474 -7.35 14.54 29.03
C THR A 474 -6.23 13.52 29.28
N ILE A 475 -5.24 13.89 30.10
CA ILE A 475 -4.15 12.99 30.47
C ILE A 475 -4.65 12.01 31.52
N VAL A 476 -4.70 10.72 31.19
CA VAL A 476 -5.08 9.66 32.14
C VAL A 476 -3.86 9.22 32.95
N PHE A 477 -2.72 9.07 32.27
CA PHE A 477 -1.44 8.76 32.91
C PHE A 477 -0.30 9.38 32.11
N MET A 478 0.68 9.97 32.79
CA MET A 478 1.93 10.43 32.19
C MET A 478 3.09 10.25 33.18
N THR A 479 4.14 9.55 32.77
CA THR A 479 5.35 9.39 33.59
C THR A 479 6.07 10.72 33.80
N GLY A 480 6.66 10.92 34.99
CA GLY A 480 7.47 12.09 35.26
C GLY A 480 8.75 12.13 34.45
N GLN A 481 9.19 13.35 34.13
CA GLN A 481 10.46 13.64 33.47
C GLN A 481 11.30 14.52 34.40
N PRO A 482 12.58 14.18 34.69
CA PRO A 482 13.47 15.08 35.43
C PRO A 482 13.84 16.31 34.58
N ASP A 483 14.42 17.32 35.22
CA ASP A 483 15.09 18.40 34.49
C ASP A 483 16.26 17.81 33.66
N GLU A 484 16.38 18.21 32.40
CA GLU A 484 17.43 17.75 31.49
C GLU A 484 18.03 18.96 30.76
N GLY A 485 19.26 19.34 31.15
CA GLY A 485 19.91 20.54 30.59
C GLY A 485 19.12 21.82 30.89
N GLN A 486 18.75 22.58 29.86
CA GLN A 486 17.91 23.78 29.99
C GLN A 486 16.40 23.47 30.03
N VAL A 487 16.00 22.21 29.85
CA VAL A 487 14.60 21.79 29.70
C VAL A 487 14.04 21.41 31.06
N LYS A 488 12.92 22.04 31.43
CA LYS A 488 12.24 21.74 32.70
C LYS A 488 11.41 20.47 32.63
N GLY A 489 11.58 19.64 33.64
CA GLY A 489 10.85 18.41 33.85
C GLY A 489 9.44 18.65 34.36
N HIS A 490 8.73 17.55 34.64
CA HIS A 490 7.42 17.54 35.29
C HIS A 490 7.26 16.26 36.11
N PRO A 491 6.42 16.26 37.17
CA PRO A 491 6.16 15.06 37.95
C PRO A 491 5.37 14.01 37.15
N THR A 492 5.31 12.80 37.69
CA THR A 492 4.33 11.80 37.26
C THR A 492 2.93 12.32 37.52
N PHE A 493 2.05 12.15 36.55
CA PHE A 493 0.66 12.59 36.60
C PHE A 493 -0.27 11.39 36.50
N PHE A 494 -1.14 11.26 37.50
CA PHE A 494 -2.30 10.37 37.45
C PHE A 494 -3.55 11.25 37.30
N GLY A 495 -4.32 11.02 36.25
CA GLY A 495 -5.48 11.81 35.88
C GLY A 495 -6.75 11.42 36.64
N THR A 496 -7.89 11.52 35.95
CA THR A 496 -9.24 11.36 36.50
C THR A 496 -9.50 9.99 37.13
N ASP A 497 -10.29 9.96 38.22
CA ASP A 497 -10.88 8.78 38.87
C ASP A 497 -9.90 7.64 39.26
N VAL A 498 -8.80 7.99 39.93
CA VAL A 498 -7.78 7.03 40.37
C VAL A 498 -8.20 6.29 41.64
N GLN A 499 -8.30 4.97 41.54
CA GLN A 499 -8.42 4.05 42.68
C GLN A 499 -7.17 3.19 42.82
N PHE A 500 -6.53 3.20 43.98
CA PHE A 500 -5.45 2.27 44.29
C PHE A 500 -6.01 0.94 44.77
N GLY A 501 -5.66 -0.15 44.10
CA GLY A 501 -6.11 -1.50 44.47
C GLY A 501 -5.42 -2.09 45.71
N THR A 502 -4.37 -1.43 46.21
CA THR A 502 -3.61 -1.84 47.40
C THR A 502 -3.19 -0.60 48.22
N PRO A 503 -2.83 -0.75 49.51
CA PRO A 503 -2.33 0.36 50.30
C PRO A 503 -1.10 1.04 49.67
N VAL A 504 -1.07 2.37 49.70
CA VAL A 504 0.05 3.17 49.20
C VAL A 504 1.00 3.50 50.35
N GLN A 505 2.29 3.19 50.20
CA GLN A 505 3.32 3.55 51.17
C GLN A 505 3.83 4.96 50.91
N LEU A 506 3.68 5.85 51.89
CA LEU A 506 4.20 7.22 51.83
C LEU A 506 5.67 7.27 52.29
N PRO A 507 6.47 8.24 51.80
CA PRO A 507 7.81 8.51 52.33
C PRO A 507 7.77 8.70 53.84
N SER A 508 8.63 8.01 54.57
CA SER A 508 8.67 8.05 56.03
C SER A 508 9.76 8.99 56.52
N LEU A 509 9.40 9.97 57.35
CA LEU A 509 10.31 11.01 57.86
C LEU A 509 10.09 11.22 59.36
N ALA A 510 11.13 11.63 60.09
CA ALA A 510 10.94 12.14 61.47
C ALA A 510 10.44 13.60 61.43
N GLN A 511 9.82 14.08 62.51
CA GLN A 511 9.26 15.42 62.61
C GLN A 511 10.27 16.53 62.26
N ASN A 512 11.51 16.39 62.73
CA ASN A 512 12.60 17.32 62.48
C ASN A 512 13.18 17.23 61.06
N ALA A 513 12.82 16.21 60.29
CA ALA A 513 13.22 15.98 58.91
C ALA A 513 12.10 16.31 57.91
N LEU A 514 10.95 16.80 58.38
CA LEU A 514 9.86 17.23 57.50
C LEU A 514 10.31 18.43 56.66
N PRO A 515 10.28 18.34 55.31
CA PRO A 515 10.87 19.36 54.46
C PRO A 515 10.00 20.63 54.42
N ALA A 516 10.61 21.79 54.55
CA ALA A 516 9.93 23.07 54.38
C ALA A 516 9.56 23.33 52.89
N GLY A 517 8.61 24.24 52.65
CA GLY A 517 8.33 24.77 51.31
C GLY A 517 7.69 23.79 50.32
N LYS A 518 7.09 22.69 50.78
CA LYS A 518 6.31 21.81 49.90
C LYS A 518 4.93 22.42 49.58
N PRO A 519 4.32 22.11 48.42
CA PRO A 519 2.95 22.53 48.11
C PRO A 519 1.93 21.94 49.09
N ASN A 520 0.84 22.65 49.34
CA ASN A 520 -0.29 22.13 50.11
C ASN A 520 -0.81 20.83 49.49
N GLY A 521 -1.22 19.87 50.32
CA GLY A 521 -1.63 18.52 49.92
C GLY A 521 -0.48 17.51 49.78
N SER A 522 0.78 17.94 49.90
CA SER A 522 1.93 17.01 49.98
C SER A 522 1.75 16.05 51.15
N LEU A 523 1.98 14.75 50.93
CA LEU A 523 1.77 13.68 51.92
C LEU A 523 3.07 12.95 52.24
N VAL A 524 3.33 12.74 53.53
CA VAL A 524 4.39 11.87 54.07
C VAL A 524 3.85 11.10 55.28
N TYR A 525 4.57 10.07 55.72
CA TYR A 525 4.33 9.45 57.02
C TYR A 525 5.35 9.99 58.03
N CYS A 526 4.92 10.79 59.00
CA CYS A 526 5.80 11.22 60.08
C CYS A 526 5.93 10.11 61.12
N THR A 527 7.12 9.56 61.31
CA THR A 527 7.37 8.35 62.12
C THR A 527 7.27 8.57 63.63
N ASN A 528 7.48 9.80 64.11
CA ASN A 528 7.51 10.13 65.54
C ASN A 528 6.63 11.35 65.92
N CYS A 529 5.71 11.74 65.04
CA CYS A 529 4.81 12.86 65.31
C CYS A 529 3.63 12.46 66.19
N ARG A 530 3.12 13.44 66.94
CA ARG A 530 1.83 13.38 67.63
C ARG A 530 0.69 13.62 66.63
N ARG A 531 -0.33 12.77 66.67
CA ARG A 531 -1.56 12.91 65.86
C ARG A 531 -2.28 14.22 66.18
N SER A 532 -3.00 14.73 65.20
CA SER A 532 -3.82 15.94 65.30
C SER A 532 -3.06 17.19 65.80
N THR A 533 -1.86 17.43 65.26
CA THR A 533 -1.05 18.63 65.59
C THR A 533 -0.75 19.48 64.35
N THR A 534 -0.84 20.80 64.47
CA THR A 534 -0.46 21.77 63.43
C THR A 534 0.20 22.99 64.09
N PRO A 535 1.49 23.28 63.81
CA PRO A 535 2.41 22.47 63.03
C PRO A 535 2.67 21.10 63.71
N CYS A 536 3.08 20.10 62.94
CA CYS A 536 3.43 18.76 63.42
C CYS A 536 4.41 18.82 64.61
N GLN A 537 4.06 18.17 65.72
CA GLN A 537 4.89 18.08 66.93
C GLN A 537 5.49 16.68 67.10
N ALA A 538 6.75 16.60 67.57
CA ALA A 538 7.42 15.34 67.86
C ALA A 538 6.89 14.68 69.16
N GLY A 539 7.32 13.44 69.41
CA GLY A 539 7.02 12.71 70.65
C GLY A 539 5.69 11.96 70.63
N GLY A 540 5.31 11.41 69.49
CA GLY A 540 4.20 10.47 69.32
C GLY A 540 4.64 9.17 68.62
N SER A 541 3.68 8.28 68.34
CA SER A 541 3.93 6.98 67.68
C SER A 541 3.85 7.02 66.15
N GLY A 542 3.80 8.22 65.57
CA GLY A 542 3.71 8.45 64.14
C GLY A 542 2.29 8.69 63.62
N ALA A 543 2.22 9.46 62.54
CA ALA A 543 0.99 9.93 61.90
C ALA A 543 1.24 10.26 60.42
N PRO A 544 0.27 10.05 59.52
CA PRO A 544 0.27 10.72 58.22
C PRO A 544 0.38 12.23 58.43
N ALA A 545 1.25 12.89 57.67
CA ALA A 545 1.41 14.33 57.70
C ALA A 545 1.08 14.91 56.33
N MET A 546 0.27 15.96 56.32
CA MET A 546 -0.13 16.70 55.12
C MET A 546 0.32 18.15 55.23
N MET A 547 0.84 18.72 54.16
CA MET A 547 1.11 20.16 54.10
C MET A 547 -0.20 20.94 53.96
N VAL A 548 -0.50 21.85 54.87
CA VAL A 548 -1.71 22.69 54.86
C VAL A 548 -1.32 24.13 55.21
N ALA A 549 -1.73 25.09 54.39
CA ALA A 549 -1.41 26.52 54.56
C ALA A 549 0.09 26.80 54.82
N GLY A 550 0.98 26.04 54.17
CA GLY A 550 2.44 26.21 54.30
C GLY A 550 3.07 25.60 55.56
N GLN A 551 2.34 24.82 56.35
CA GLN A 551 2.86 24.09 57.51
C GLN A 551 2.45 22.61 57.48
N TRP A 552 3.28 21.73 58.04
CA TRP A 552 2.92 20.33 58.19
C TRP A 552 1.86 20.14 59.27
N SER A 553 0.75 19.51 58.92
CA SER A 553 -0.32 19.08 59.82
C SER A 553 -0.27 17.55 59.94
N CYS A 554 -0.14 17.05 61.17
CA CYS A 554 -0.10 15.63 61.45
C CYS A 554 -1.52 15.17 61.78
N LEU A 555 -2.07 14.28 60.95
CA LEU A 555 -3.47 13.86 60.97
C LEU A 555 -3.79 12.97 62.17
#